data_AF-A0A3N2R4M0-F1
#
_entry.id   AF-A0A3N2R4M0-F1
#
_cell.length_a   1.000
_cell.length_b   1.000
_cell.length_c   1.000
_cell.angle_alpha   90.00
_cell.angle_beta   90.00
_cell.angle_gamma   90.00
#
_symmetry.space_group_name_H-M   'P 1'
#
loop_
_entity.id
_entity.type
_entity.pdbx_description
1 polymer ?
#
loop_
_entity_poly.entity_id
_entity_poly.type
_entity_poly.pdbx_seq_one_letter_code
_entity_poly.pdbx_strand_id
1 'polypeptide(L)'
;MNITMTEARLRPETHIDLLELVSMEGRYYMARFYIGEDAFILVNREQRPVLFTSTCDARDAFHHFHIHQIEIIPPSGTDEMVGMTSDSVTEMRVRF
;
A
#
# COMPACT_ATOMS: atom_id res chain seq x y z
N MET A 1 6.13 1.24 -11.48
CA MET A 1 5.78 2.45 -12.27
C MET A 1 5.15 3.49 -11.35
N ASN A 2 5.07 4.77 -11.74
CA ASN A 2 4.44 5.82 -10.94
C ASN A 2 3.14 6.24 -11.60
N ILE A 3 2.10 6.51 -10.81
CA ILE A 3 0.81 6.94 -11.32
C ILE A 3 0.16 7.95 -10.38
N THR A 4 -0.48 8.97 -10.93
CA THR A 4 -1.23 9.95 -10.14
C THR A 4 -2.63 9.46 -9.82
N MET A 5 -3.24 10.01 -8.76
CA MET A 5 -4.61 9.65 -8.38
C MET A 5 -5.63 9.90 -9.50
N THR A 6 -5.44 10.96 -10.30
CA THR A 6 -6.33 11.28 -11.42
C THR A 6 -6.26 10.21 -12.51
N GLU A 7 -5.06 9.72 -12.83
CA GLU A 7 -4.86 8.67 -13.84
C GLU A 7 -5.41 7.32 -13.38
N ALA A 8 -5.25 6.99 -12.09
CA ALA A 8 -5.86 5.80 -11.51
C ALA A 8 -7.40 5.84 -11.60
N ARG A 9 -8.00 7.02 -11.34
CA ARG A 9 -9.47 7.20 -11.34
C ARG A 9 -10.10 7.24 -12.73
N LEU A 10 -9.32 7.52 -13.78
CA LEU A 10 -9.78 7.50 -15.18
C LEU A 10 -10.00 6.09 -15.74
N ARG A 11 -9.67 5.06 -14.97
CA ARG A 11 -9.90 3.66 -15.31
C ARG A 11 -11.01 3.11 -14.38
N PRO A 12 -12.30 3.37 -14.68
CA PRO A 12 -13.42 3.14 -13.77
C PRO A 12 -13.68 1.68 -13.39
N GLU A 13 -13.09 0.71 -14.09
CA GLU A 13 -13.13 -0.72 -13.74
C GLU A 13 -11.82 -1.26 -13.15
N THR A 14 -10.94 -0.38 -12.69
CA THR A 14 -9.66 -0.81 -12.09
C THR A 14 -9.92 -1.47 -10.76
N HIS A 15 -9.91 -2.80 -10.78
CA HIS A 15 -9.69 -3.60 -9.60
C HIS A 15 -8.24 -3.43 -9.17
N ILE A 16 -8.03 -3.14 -7.90
CA ILE A 16 -6.71 -3.21 -7.28
C ILE A 16 -6.63 -4.59 -6.62
N ASP A 17 -5.73 -5.44 -7.09
CA ASP A 17 -5.55 -6.78 -6.53
C ASP A 17 -5.02 -6.71 -5.11
N LEU A 18 -4.02 -5.83 -4.90
CA LEU A 18 -3.39 -5.62 -3.61
C LEU A 18 -3.03 -4.14 -3.41
N LEU A 19 -3.42 -3.59 -2.27
CA LEU A 19 -2.96 -2.29 -1.77
C LEU A 19 -2.08 -2.49 -0.53
N GLU A 20 -0.81 -2.16 -0.65
CA GLU A 20 0.15 -2.12 0.44
C GLU A 20 0.28 -0.68 0.99
N LEU A 21 0.07 -0.53 2.29
CA LEU A 21 0.36 0.68 3.04
C LEU A 21 1.69 0.53 3.75
N VAL A 22 2.76 1.01 3.10
CA VAL A 22 4.14 0.86 3.55
C VAL A 22 4.46 1.95 4.57
N SER A 23 4.74 1.56 5.81
CA SER A 23 5.14 2.50 6.85
C SER A 23 6.56 3.02 6.59
N MET A 24 6.66 4.33 6.49
CA MET A 24 7.90 5.08 6.30
C MET A 24 8.27 5.75 7.62
N GLU A 25 9.44 5.37 8.15
CA GLU A 25 10.04 5.96 9.35
C GLU A 25 9.11 5.93 10.59
N GLY A 26 8.14 5.01 10.61
CA GLY A 26 7.16 4.89 11.69
C GLY A 26 6.18 6.07 11.79
N ARG A 27 6.17 7.01 10.83
CA ARG A 27 5.37 8.24 10.89
C ARG A 27 4.39 8.41 9.73
N TYR A 28 4.78 7.97 8.54
CA TYR A 28 3.97 8.14 7.34
C TYR A 28 3.70 6.79 6.69
N TYR A 29 2.70 6.73 5.83
CA TYR A 29 2.41 5.58 4.99
C TYR A 29 2.49 5.98 3.52
N MET A 30 3.20 5.20 2.73
CA MET A 30 3.20 5.28 1.28
C MET A 30 2.26 4.19 0.74
N ALA A 31 1.44 4.54 -0.26
CA ALA A 31 0.60 3.56 -0.94
C ALA A 31 1.30 2.97 -2.17
N ARG A 32 1.47 1.66 -2.16
CA ARG A 32 1.88 0.86 -3.32
C ARG A 32 0.75 -0.10 -3.66
N PHE A 33 0.43 -0.25 -4.93
CA PHE A 33 -0.68 -1.10 -5.35
C PHE A 33 -0.37 -1.88 -6.61
N TYR A 34 -1.07 -2.99 -6.77
CA TYR A 34 -0.85 -3.96 -7.85
C TYR A 34 -2.13 -4.13 -8.65
N ILE A 35 -1.98 -4.16 -9.97
CA ILE A 35 -3.04 -4.45 -10.93
C ILE A 35 -2.46 -5.45 -11.92
N GLY A 36 -2.91 -6.70 -11.86
CA GLY A 36 -2.25 -7.82 -12.52
C GLY A 36 -0.81 -8.00 -12.01
N GLU A 37 0.15 -8.01 -12.94
CA GLU A 37 1.58 -8.14 -12.63
C GLU A 37 2.28 -6.79 -12.41
N ASP A 38 1.58 -5.68 -12.65
CA ASP A 38 2.17 -4.35 -12.61
C ASP A 38 2.05 -3.71 -11.22
N ALA A 39 3.18 -3.22 -10.71
CA ALA A 39 3.26 -2.49 -9.45
C ALA A 39 3.33 -0.97 -9.64
N PHE A 40 2.52 -0.24 -8.87
CA PHE A 40 2.37 1.20 -8.94
C PHE A 40 2.59 1.87 -7.59
N ILE A 41 3.24 3.03 -7.60
CA ILE A 41 3.32 3.93 -6.44
C ILE A 41 2.43 5.13 -6.71
N LEU A 42 1.61 5.49 -5.71
CA LEU A 42 0.79 6.69 -5.78
C LEU A 42 1.68 7.93 -5.65
N VAL A 43 1.67 8.79 -6.67
CA VAL A 43 2.41 10.04 -6.68
C VAL A 43 1.49 11.25 -6.85
N ASN A 44 1.96 12.40 -6.37
CA ASN A 44 1.31 13.68 -6.56
C ASN A 44 1.63 14.26 -7.96
N ARG A 45 1.11 15.46 -8.26
CA ARG A 45 1.34 16.15 -9.55
C ARG A 45 2.80 16.50 -9.83
N GLU A 46 3.64 16.53 -8.79
CA GLU A 46 5.08 16.80 -8.90
C GLU A 46 5.91 15.52 -9.00
N GLN A 47 5.27 14.36 -9.24
CA GLN A 47 5.90 13.03 -9.30
C GLN A 47 6.58 12.62 -7.99
N ARG A 48 6.11 13.13 -6.84
CA ARG A 48 6.58 12.73 -5.52
C ARG A 48 5.60 11.75 -4.87
N PRO A 49 6.06 10.74 -4.12
CA PRO A 49 5.17 9.83 -3.40
C PRO A 49 4.17 10.59 -2.52
N VAL A 50 2.90 10.18 -2.57
CA VAL A 50 1.90 10.68 -1.62
C VAL A 50 2.13 9.99 -0.29
N LEU A 51 2.30 10.79 0.76
CA LEU A 51 2.49 10.33 2.13
C LEU A 51 1.22 10.57 2.93
N PHE A 52 0.72 9.52 3.56
CA PHE A 52 -0.44 9.57 4.46
C PHE A 52 0.03 9.57 5.91
N THR A 53 -0.65 10.30 6.77
CA THR A 53 -0.36 10.35 8.20
C THR A 53 -0.92 9.17 8.99
N SER A 54 -1.89 8.46 8.40
CA SER A 54 -2.48 7.25 9.00
C SER A 54 -2.94 6.27 7.92
N THR A 55 -3.18 5.03 8.32
CA THR A 55 -3.77 4.02 7.44
C THR A 55 -5.23 4.32 7.11
N CYS A 56 -5.96 5.04 7.99
CA CYS A 56 -7.30 5.52 7.72
C CYS A 56 -7.31 6.55 6.59
N ASP A 57 -6.41 7.55 6.65
CA ASP A 57 -6.31 8.58 5.59
C ASP A 57 -6.00 7.94 4.23
N ALA A 58 -5.14 6.92 4.23
CA ALA A 58 -4.86 6.16 3.02
C ALA A 58 -6.11 5.41 2.52
N ARG A 59 -6.80 4.66 3.39
CA ARG A 59 -8.03 3.93 3.00
C ARG A 59 -9.10 4.87 2.44
N ASP A 60 -9.30 6.03 3.04
CA ASP A 60 -10.23 7.04 2.55
C ASP A 60 -9.80 7.57 1.18
N ALA A 61 -8.51 7.72 0.92
CA ALA A 61 -8.03 8.10 -0.40
C ALA A 61 -8.33 7.05 -1.48
N PHE A 62 -8.43 5.78 -1.11
CA PHE A 62 -8.74 4.67 -2.02
C PHE A 62 -10.21 4.18 -1.94
N HIS A 63 -11.10 4.87 -1.22
CA HIS A 63 -12.47 4.38 -0.98
C HIS A 63 -13.34 4.21 -2.25
N HIS A 64 -12.97 4.85 -3.35
CA HIS A 64 -13.64 4.74 -4.63
C HIS A 64 -13.12 3.58 -5.52
N PHE A 65 -12.10 2.84 -5.07
CA PHE A 65 -11.55 1.71 -5.81
C PHE A 65 -12.09 0.40 -5.25
N HIS A 66 -12.31 -0.57 -6.13
CA HIS A 66 -12.54 -1.95 -5.71
C HIS A 66 -11.19 -2.60 -5.41
N ILE A 67 -10.92 -2.81 -4.12
CA ILE A 67 -9.66 -3.38 -3.65
C ILE A 67 -9.92 -4.80 -3.14
N HIS A 68 -9.21 -5.78 -3.68
CA HIS A 68 -9.37 -7.17 -3.28
C HIS A 68 -8.68 -7.45 -1.95
N GLN A 69 -7.47 -6.92 -1.74
CA GLN A 69 -6.71 -7.11 -0.50
C GLN A 69 -5.97 -5.83 -0.09
N ILE A 70 -5.93 -5.56 1.22
CA ILE A 70 -5.18 -4.43 1.81
C ILE A 70 -4.23 -4.99 2.86
N GLU A 71 -2.94 -4.66 2.74
CA GLU A 71 -1.90 -5.02 3.70
C GLU A 71 -1.22 -3.77 4.27
N ILE A 72 -0.84 -3.84 5.55
CA ILE A 72 -0.06 -2.79 6.20
C ILE A 72 1.34 -3.35 6.39
N ILE A 73 2.30 -2.77 5.68
CA ILE A 73 3.68 -3.21 5.73
C ILE A 73 4.40 -2.37 6.80
N PRO A 74 4.89 -2.98 7.90
CA PRO A 74 5.59 -2.25 8.95
C PRO A 74 6.88 -1.62 8.41
N PRO A 75 7.44 -0.60 9.10
CA PRO A 75 8.74 -0.08 8.70
C PRO A 75 9.72 -1.24 8.88
N SER A 76 10.36 -1.67 7.79
CA SER A 76 11.31 -2.77 7.80
C SER A 76 12.54 -2.38 8.61
N GLY A 77 12.46 -2.55 9.92
CA GLY A 77 13.62 -2.65 10.77
C GLY A 77 14.24 -4.02 10.57
N THR A 78 15.21 -4.11 9.68
CA THR A 78 16.13 -5.26 9.53
C THR A 78 15.55 -6.48 8.80
N ASP A 79 15.78 -6.55 7.48
CA ASP A 79 15.98 -7.85 6.78
C ASP A 79 17.50 -8.12 6.62
N GLU A 80 18.32 -7.50 7.49
CA GLU A 80 19.79 -7.64 7.54
C GLU A 80 20.25 -8.70 8.56
N MET A 81 19.39 -9.64 8.96
CA MET A 81 19.82 -10.80 9.75
C MET A 81 19.52 -12.08 8.99
N VAL A 82 20.53 -12.52 8.22
CA VAL A 82 20.61 -13.84 7.57
C VAL A 82 20.19 -14.93 8.56
N GLY A 83 19.07 -15.61 8.28
CA GLY A 83 18.74 -16.92 8.85
C GLY A 83 17.53 -16.99 9.78
N MET A 84 16.33 -16.61 9.32
CA MET A 84 15.10 -17.18 9.88
C MET A 84 14.34 -17.94 8.79
N THR A 85 14.12 -19.23 9.05
CA THR A 85 13.25 -20.11 8.28
C THR A 85 11.85 -19.52 8.22
N SER A 86 11.18 -19.76 7.09
CA SER A 86 9.80 -19.36 6.79
C SER A 86 8.80 -19.96 7.79
N ASP A 87 8.72 -19.39 8.98
CA ASP A 87 7.64 -19.66 9.90
C ASP A 87 6.47 -18.73 9.60
N SER A 88 5.32 -19.35 9.41
CA SER A 88 4.05 -18.73 9.03
C SER A 88 3.73 -17.56 9.96
N VAL A 89 3.88 -16.34 9.44
CA VAL A 89 3.42 -15.12 10.10
C VAL A 89 1.90 -15.22 10.21
N THR A 90 1.41 -15.59 11.39
CA THR A 90 -0.02 -15.65 11.65
C THR A 90 -0.51 -14.23 11.89
N GLU A 91 -1.22 -13.67 10.91
CA GLU A 91 -1.90 -12.38 11.07
C GLU A 91 -2.89 -12.45 12.26
N MET A 92 -2.70 -11.58 13.26
CA MET A 92 -3.70 -11.39 14.30
C MET A 92 -4.84 -10.51 13.79
N ARG A 93 -6.02 -11.11 13.62
CA ARG A 93 -7.27 -10.37 13.36
C ARG A 93 -7.85 -9.84 14.66
N VAL A 94 -7.96 -8.51 14.78
CA VAL A 94 -8.80 -7.89 15.82
C VAL A 94 -10.26 -7.98 15.38
N ARG A 95 -11.10 -8.59 16.22
CA ARG A 95 -12.55 -8.64 16.01
C ARG A 95 -13.20 -7.45 16.71
N PHE A 96 -14.05 -6.72 15.99
CA PHE A 96 -15.01 -5.76 16.55
C PHE A 96 -16.35 -6.47 16.79
#